data_AF-A0A7J3MGM3-F1
#
_entry.id   AF-A0A7J3MGM3-F1
#
_cell.length_a   1.000
_cell.length_b   1.000
_cell.length_c   1.000
_cell.angle_alpha   90.00
_cell.angle_beta   90.00
_cell.angle_gamma   90.00
#
_symmetry.space_group_name_H-M   'P 1'
#
loop_
_entity.id
_entity.type
_entity.pdbx_description
1 polymer ?
#
loop_
_entity_poly.entity_id
_entity_poly.type
_entity_poly.pdbx_seq_one_letter_code
_entity_poly.pdbx_strand_id
1 'polypeptide(L)'
;MIAMEIYYKQVGLRVGLEIHQQLDSPRKLFCFCKPELIDREPDVRIVRFQRPTLSETGELDPTAIKEFKKRRRIIYEMYKDLCLYEIDEKPPEFVDDYALETALLLARIFKMEIPDVLFVSRKQYLDGSVPSGFQRTILIGLKGELELSNGKKVRIDQLCLEEDAARKVKESEEEVVFRVDRLGIPLVEITTAAELESPDEVLECALKIGAILRATKRVKRGLGTIRQDINISIKEGTRVEIKGVQYPEWFKPLIDGEIMRQINLIEIAKEMKSRGISANDIINEKSIDVTHIFKGTKAKFIQKAISQGEKVYALKLPGFGGILGKEIQKNRRFGKEFAERVKVITGLAGIIHTDELPAYGISEEEKNKLFDVTRADRERDCVVVVVGPE
;
A
#
# COMPACT_ATOMS: atom_id res chain seq x y z
N MET A 1 30.67 -8.49 5.65
CA MET A 1 29.84 -7.80 6.66
C MET A 1 30.21 -6.33 6.78
N ILE A 2 31.43 -5.97 7.18
CA ILE A 2 31.86 -4.56 7.37
C ILE A 2 31.62 -3.67 6.12
N ALA A 3 31.94 -4.16 4.92
CA ALA A 3 31.72 -3.40 3.68
C ALA A 3 30.24 -3.09 3.38
N MET A 4 29.30 -3.95 3.82
CA MET A 4 27.86 -3.74 3.60
C MET A 4 27.26 -2.79 4.63
N GLU A 5 27.70 -2.86 5.89
CA GLU A 5 27.29 -1.87 6.91
C GLU A 5 27.73 -0.45 6.53
N ILE A 6 28.94 -0.32 5.98
CA ILE A 6 29.43 0.94 5.42
C ILE A 6 28.52 1.41 4.28
N TYR A 7 28.09 0.52 3.39
CA TYR A 7 27.19 0.85 2.29
C TYR A 7 25.85 1.42 2.78
N TYR A 8 25.14 0.75 3.71
CA TYR A 8 23.83 1.22 4.19
C TYR A 8 23.93 2.59 4.88
N LYS A 9 25.01 2.82 5.63
CA LYS A 9 25.27 4.10 6.26
C LYS A 9 25.58 5.21 5.25
N GLN A 10 26.32 4.90 4.18
CA GLN A 10 26.64 5.85 3.11
C GLN A 10 25.41 6.28 2.32
N VAL A 11 24.51 5.35 2.01
CA VAL A 11 23.23 5.68 1.35
C VAL A 11 22.26 6.39 2.30
N GLY A 12 22.55 6.42 3.61
CA GLY A 12 21.71 7.05 4.62
C GLY A 12 20.41 6.30 4.85
N LEU A 13 20.47 4.96 4.89
CA LEU A 13 19.31 4.11 5.13
C LEU A 13 18.66 4.45 6.48
N ARG A 14 17.34 4.60 6.45
CA ARG A 14 16.47 4.77 7.62
C ARG A 14 15.25 3.88 7.45
N VAL A 15 15.07 2.94 8.36
CA VAL A 15 13.94 1.99 8.37
C VAL A 15 13.15 2.10 9.67
N GLY A 16 11.83 2.09 9.56
CA GLY A 16 10.89 1.92 10.67
C GLY A 16 10.00 0.69 10.45
N LEU A 17 9.56 0.08 11.54
CA LEU A 17 8.67 -1.07 11.56
C LEU A 17 7.29 -0.68 12.07
N GLU A 18 6.26 -1.24 11.46
CA GLU A 18 4.89 -1.20 11.96
C GLU A 18 4.40 -2.64 12.07
N ILE A 19 4.10 -3.09 13.29
CA ILE A 19 3.75 -4.48 13.59
C ILE A 19 2.35 -4.53 14.18
N HIS A 20 1.46 -5.24 13.50
CA HIS A 20 0.10 -5.50 13.96
C HIS A 20 0.01 -6.95 14.44
N GLN A 21 -0.38 -7.16 15.71
CA GLN A 21 -0.51 -8.50 16.30
C GLN A 21 -1.88 -8.70 16.94
N GLN A 22 -2.62 -9.71 16.48
CA GLN A 22 -3.89 -10.09 17.10
C GLN A 22 -3.67 -10.67 18.51
N LEU A 23 -4.53 -10.27 19.44
CA LEU A 23 -4.55 -10.77 20.81
C LEU A 23 -5.46 -11.99 20.95
N ASP A 24 -5.09 -12.90 21.85
CA ASP A 24 -5.87 -14.11 22.14
C ASP A 24 -6.87 -13.85 23.29
N SER A 25 -7.70 -12.83 23.08
CA SER A 25 -8.72 -12.41 24.03
C SER A 25 -9.91 -13.40 24.08
N PRO A 26 -10.67 -13.44 25.18
CA PRO A 26 -11.87 -14.28 25.28
C PRO A 26 -13.03 -13.77 24.41
N ARG A 27 -13.05 -12.48 24.08
CA ARG A 27 -14.05 -11.83 23.22
C ARG A 27 -13.41 -10.78 22.31
N LYS A 28 -14.17 -10.33 21.31
CA LYS A 28 -13.80 -9.19 20.45
C LYS A 28 -13.74 -7.87 21.22
N LEU A 29 -13.03 -6.88 20.68
CA LEU A 29 -12.62 -5.68 21.43
C LEU A 29 -13.79 -4.86 21.97
N PHE A 30 -14.86 -4.73 21.17
CA PHE A 30 -16.03 -3.90 21.50
C PHE A 30 -17.35 -4.67 21.39
N CYS A 31 -17.32 -6.00 21.43
CA CYS A 31 -18.52 -6.83 21.53
C CYS A 31 -18.22 -8.16 22.24
N PHE A 32 -19.24 -8.98 22.50
CA PHE A 32 -19.09 -10.26 23.22
C PHE A 32 -18.88 -11.47 22.31
N CYS A 33 -18.72 -11.28 21.00
CA CYS A 33 -18.45 -12.37 20.06
C CYS A 33 -17.08 -13.00 20.34
N LYS A 34 -16.94 -14.29 20.02
CA LYS A 34 -15.64 -14.98 20.04
C LYS A 34 -14.73 -14.45 18.92
N PRO A 35 -13.43 -14.26 19.17
CA PRO A 35 -12.47 -13.81 18.16
C PRO A 35 -11.93 -15.01 17.36
N GLU A 36 -12.80 -15.68 16.61
CA GLU A 36 -12.51 -16.88 15.82
C GLU A 36 -12.96 -16.67 14.37
N LEU A 37 -12.22 -17.26 13.42
CA LEU A 37 -12.60 -17.26 12.01
C LEU A 37 -13.59 -18.39 11.73
N ILE A 38 -14.52 -18.14 10.81
CA ILE A 38 -15.61 -19.07 10.48
C ILE A 38 -15.46 -19.51 9.02
N ASP A 39 -15.17 -20.79 8.80
CA ASP A 39 -14.91 -21.36 7.48
C ASP A 39 -16.08 -22.16 6.89
N ARG A 40 -17.32 -21.76 7.24
CA ARG A 40 -18.56 -22.23 6.60
C ARG A 40 -19.20 -21.14 5.74
N GLU A 41 -20.21 -21.51 4.97
CA GLU A 41 -21.05 -20.56 4.23
C GLU A 41 -21.75 -19.57 5.19
N PRO A 42 -21.90 -18.29 4.77
CA PRO A 42 -22.56 -17.29 5.59
C PRO A 42 -24.06 -17.53 5.69
N ASP A 43 -24.64 -17.14 6.82
CA ASP A 43 -26.08 -17.24 7.04
C ASP A 43 -26.83 -16.07 6.39
N VAL A 44 -26.18 -14.90 6.29
CA VAL A 44 -26.77 -13.67 5.77
C VAL A 44 -25.72 -12.91 4.94
N ARG A 45 -26.18 -12.28 3.85
CA ARG A 45 -25.39 -11.31 3.08
C ARG A 45 -26.06 -9.94 3.14
N ILE A 46 -25.28 -8.92 3.48
CA ILE A 46 -25.76 -7.53 3.63
C ILE A 46 -25.03 -6.67 2.61
N VAL A 47 -25.78 -5.89 1.84
CA VAL A 47 -25.21 -4.95 0.87
C VAL A 47 -25.16 -3.56 1.48
N ARG A 48 -23.99 -2.92 1.47
CA ARG A 48 -23.79 -1.52 1.87
C ARG A 48 -23.02 -0.73 0.83
N PHE A 49 -23.05 0.58 1.00
CA PHE A 49 -22.27 1.55 0.26
C PHE A 49 -21.63 2.53 1.26
N GLN A 50 -20.32 2.72 1.18
CA GLN A 50 -19.63 3.74 1.97
C GLN A 50 -19.76 5.11 1.31
N ARG A 51 -19.82 6.17 2.12
CA ARG A 51 -19.88 7.55 1.64
C ARG A 51 -18.73 8.35 2.26
N PRO A 52 -18.06 9.22 1.48
CA PRO A 52 -17.05 10.10 2.04
C PRO A 52 -17.74 11.13 2.96
N THR A 53 -17.04 11.55 4.01
CA THR A 53 -17.53 12.57 4.94
C THR A 53 -16.80 13.88 4.69
N LEU A 54 -17.51 15.01 4.80
CA LEU A 54 -16.92 16.35 4.70
C LEU A 54 -16.07 16.64 5.94
N SER A 55 -14.91 17.28 5.75
CA SER A 55 -14.17 17.89 6.84
C SER A 55 -14.95 19.09 7.42
N GLU A 56 -14.47 19.62 8.54
CA GLU A 56 -14.99 20.87 9.12
C GLU A 56 -14.89 22.06 8.15
N THR A 57 -13.92 22.03 7.23
CA THR A 57 -13.72 23.04 6.17
C THR A 57 -14.58 22.78 4.92
N GLY A 58 -15.38 21.71 4.91
CA GLY A 58 -16.19 21.32 3.74
C GLY A 58 -15.38 20.62 2.64
N GLU A 59 -14.14 20.24 2.91
CA GLU A 59 -13.28 19.52 1.98
C GLU A 59 -13.49 18.00 2.10
N LEU A 60 -13.36 17.29 0.99
CA LEU A 60 -13.41 15.84 0.96
C LEU A 60 -12.01 15.29 0.76
N ASP A 61 -11.67 14.23 1.49
CA ASP A 61 -10.43 13.50 1.27
C ASP A 61 -10.35 12.99 -0.20
N PRO A 62 -9.31 13.32 -0.96
CA PRO A 62 -9.16 12.88 -2.35
C PRO A 62 -9.17 11.36 -2.52
N THR A 63 -8.62 10.63 -1.55
CA THR A 63 -8.60 9.16 -1.50
C THR A 63 -10.01 8.61 -1.28
N ALA A 64 -10.76 9.24 -0.37
CA ALA A 64 -12.16 8.94 -0.11
C ALA A 64 -13.03 9.11 -1.36
N ILE A 65 -12.83 10.23 -2.08
CA ILE A 65 -13.52 10.50 -3.35
C ILE A 65 -13.17 9.43 -4.38
N LYS A 66 -11.90 9.01 -4.46
CA LYS A 66 -11.44 8.03 -5.43
C LYS A 66 -12.08 6.66 -5.22
N GLU A 67 -12.15 6.18 -3.98
CA GLU A 67 -12.86 4.94 -3.67
C GLU A 67 -14.37 5.07 -3.93
N PHE A 68 -14.97 6.20 -3.53
CA PHE A 68 -16.40 6.46 -3.78
C PHE A 68 -16.75 6.48 -5.27
N LYS A 69 -15.88 7.05 -6.12
CA LYS A 69 -16.05 7.09 -7.58
C LYS A 69 -16.11 5.70 -8.21
N LYS A 70 -15.54 4.66 -7.58
CA LYS A 70 -15.66 3.28 -8.07
C LYS A 70 -17.08 2.71 -7.93
N ARG A 71 -17.96 3.35 -7.13
CA ARG A 71 -19.37 2.96 -6.93
C ARG A 71 -19.57 1.46 -6.62
N ARG A 72 -18.61 0.85 -5.93
CA ARG A 72 -18.63 -0.59 -5.64
C ARG A 72 -19.71 -0.93 -4.63
N ARG A 73 -20.42 -2.03 -4.88
CA ARG A 73 -21.28 -2.69 -3.89
C ARG A 73 -20.39 -3.39 -2.88
N ILE A 74 -20.59 -3.13 -1.58
CA ILE A 74 -19.86 -3.81 -0.52
C ILE A 74 -20.79 -4.87 0.07
N ILE A 75 -20.39 -6.12 0.00
CA ILE A 75 -21.18 -7.26 0.50
C ILE A 75 -20.51 -7.79 1.76
N TYR A 76 -21.23 -7.77 2.87
CA TYR A 76 -20.80 -8.34 4.15
C TYR A 76 -21.43 -9.71 4.35
N GLU A 77 -20.60 -10.73 4.46
CA GLU A 77 -20.95 -12.10 4.83
C GLU A 77 -20.99 -12.22 6.36
N MET A 78 -22.18 -12.51 6.90
CA MET A 78 -22.48 -12.52 8.33
C MET A 78 -22.96 -13.91 8.79
N TYR A 79 -22.70 -14.21 10.05
CA TYR A 79 -23.00 -15.49 10.69
C TYR A 79 -23.89 -15.27 11.92
N LYS A 80 -24.83 -16.19 12.18
CA LYS A 80 -25.74 -16.13 13.33
C LYS A 80 -25.02 -16.23 14.68
N ASP A 81 -23.80 -16.75 14.69
CA ASP A 81 -22.89 -16.80 15.84
C ASP A 81 -22.36 -15.41 16.24
N LEU A 82 -22.45 -14.43 15.34
CA LEU A 82 -21.94 -13.08 15.52
C LEU A 82 -23.08 -12.11 15.83
N CYS A 83 -22.76 -10.99 16.47
CA CYS A 83 -23.74 -9.99 16.89
C CYS A 83 -23.85 -8.81 15.91
N LEU A 84 -24.93 -8.04 16.05
CA LEU A 84 -25.27 -6.88 15.21
C LEU A 84 -24.20 -5.77 15.18
N TYR A 85 -23.27 -5.76 16.15
CA TYR A 85 -22.13 -4.84 16.15
C TYR A 85 -21.29 -4.97 14.87
N GLU A 86 -21.10 -6.20 14.38
CA GLU A 86 -20.18 -6.49 13.28
C GLU A 86 -20.69 -6.06 11.92
N ILE A 87 -21.92 -5.54 11.86
CA ILE A 87 -22.57 -5.03 10.66
C ILE A 87 -23.08 -3.61 10.86
N ASP A 88 -22.62 -2.94 11.93
CA ASP A 88 -22.97 -1.58 12.31
C ASP A 88 -24.47 -1.37 12.62
N GLU A 89 -25.11 -2.36 13.24
CA GLU A 89 -26.54 -2.31 13.65
C GLU A 89 -26.71 -2.28 15.19
N LYS A 90 -25.61 -2.14 15.94
CA LYS A 90 -25.61 -2.02 17.39
C LYS A 90 -24.41 -1.15 17.84
N PRO A 91 -24.59 -0.26 18.84
CA PRO A 91 -23.48 0.45 19.46
C PRO A 91 -22.39 -0.49 20.01
N PRO A 92 -21.12 -0.03 20.11
CA PRO A 92 -20.05 -0.80 20.75
C PRO A 92 -20.34 -1.02 22.24
N GLU A 93 -19.88 -2.15 22.75
CA GLU A 93 -19.74 -2.38 24.18
C GLU A 93 -18.50 -1.67 24.74
N PHE A 94 -18.31 -1.73 26.06
CA PHE A 94 -17.03 -1.34 26.65
C PHE A 94 -15.87 -2.18 26.10
N VAL A 95 -14.67 -1.61 26.19
CA VAL A 95 -13.41 -2.26 25.77
C VAL A 95 -13.23 -3.59 26.50
N ASP A 96 -12.69 -4.60 25.83
CA ASP A 96 -12.29 -5.85 26.47
C ASP A 96 -11.13 -5.66 27.44
N ASP A 97 -11.36 -5.94 28.73
CA ASP A 97 -10.38 -5.75 29.79
C ASP A 97 -9.11 -6.59 29.56
N TYR A 98 -9.26 -7.83 29.07
CA TYR A 98 -8.11 -8.70 28.81
C TYR A 98 -7.21 -8.12 27.70
N ALA A 99 -7.81 -7.62 26.62
CA ALA A 99 -7.10 -6.95 25.54
C ALA A 99 -6.42 -5.66 26.03
N LEU A 100 -7.12 -4.85 26.83
CA LEU A 100 -6.59 -3.62 27.40
C LEU A 100 -5.41 -3.87 28.35
N GLU A 101 -5.54 -4.81 29.28
CA GLU A 101 -4.46 -5.24 30.17
C GLU A 101 -3.24 -5.72 29.38
N THR A 102 -3.46 -6.47 28.31
CA THR A 102 -2.37 -6.99 27.46
C THR A 102 -1.63 -5.84 26.77
N ALA A 103 -2.35 -4.85 26.26
CA ALA A 103 -1.75 -3.68 25.66
C ALA A 103 -0.98 -2.83 26.70
N LEU A 104 -1.53 -2.62 27.90
CA LEU A 104 -0.85 -1.92 28.99
C LEU A 104 0.40 -2.66 29.46
N LEU A 105 0.36 -3.99 29.53
CA LEU A 105 1.52 -4.83 29.83
C LEU A 105 2.63 -4.60 28.80
N LEU A 106 2.30 -4.62 27.50
CA LEU A 106 3.26 -4.36 26.44
C LEU A 106 3.85 -2.95 26.55
N ALA A 107 3.02 -1.93 26.81
CA ALA A 107 3.48 -0.57 27.03
C ALA A 107 4.51 -0.48 28.17
N ARG A 108 4.30 -1.21 29.27
CA ARG A 108 5.25 -1.29 30.38
C ARG A 108 6.55 -2.00 30.00
N ILE A 109 6.47 -3.10 29.23
CA ILE A 109 7.65 -3.82 28.74
C ILE A 109 8.52 -2.92 27.85
N PHE A 110 7.89 -2.14 26.98
CA PHE A 110 8.56 -1.15 26.12
C PHE A 110 8.88 0.17 26.84
N LYS A 111 8.66 0.25 28.15
CA LYS A 111 8.94 1.44 28.99
C LYS A 111 8.28 2.72 28.46
N MET A 112 7.06 2.61 27.95
CA MET A 112 6.32 3.73 27.35
C MET A 112 5.69 4.65 28.39
N GLU A 113 5.49 5.90 28.00
CA GLU A 113 4.61 6.86 28.68
C GLU A 113 3.16 6.49 28.39
N ILE A 114 2.40 6.10 29.42
CA ILE A 114 0.98 5.72 29.31
C ILE A 114 0.12 6.95 29.66
N PRO A 115 -0.84 7.36 28.82
CA PRO A 115 -1.76 8.46 29.13
C PRO A 115 -2.62 8.17 30.36
N ASP A 116 -2.92 9.20 31.16
CA ASP A 116 -3.81 9.07 32.33
C ASP A 116 -5.25 8.72 31.96
N VAL A 117 -5.68 9.13 30.76
CA VAL A 117 -7.01 8.88 30.21
C VAL A 117 -6.87 8.34 28.79
N LEU A 118 -7.52 7.20 28.53
CA LEU A 118 -7.52 6.54 27.23
C LEU A 118 -8.79 6.92 26.46
N PHE A 119 -8.63 7.36 25.21
CA PHE A 119 -9.74 7.74 24.32
C PHE A 119 -9.87 6.75 23.16
N VAL A 120 -11.11 6.33 22.89
CA VAL A 120 -11.43 5.57 21.68
C VAL A 120 -11.60 6.53 20.52
N SER A 121 -10.67 6.48 19.58
CA SER A 121 -10.67 7.27 18.34
C SER A 121 -11.29 6.50 17.18
N ARG A 122 -11.68 7.19 16.12
CA ARG A 122 -12.27 6.61 14.90
C ARG A 122 -11.39 6.93 13.70
N LYS A 123 -10.50 6.00 13.32
CA LYS A 123 -9.64 6.10 12.13
C LYS A 123 -10.50 5.77 10.90
N GLN A 124 -10.55 6.62 9.89
CA GLN A 124 -11.47 6.43 8.74
C GLN A 124 -11.03 5.29 7.82
N TYR A 125 -11.98 4.45 7.39
CA TYR A 125 -11.79 3.31 6.47
C TYR A 125 -12.91 3.28 5.43
N LEU A 126 -12.62 3.73 4.21
CA LEU A 126 -13.60 3.83 3.13
C LEU A 126 -13.48 2.73 2.07
N ASP A 127 -12.55 1.79 2.25
CA ASP A 127 -12.38 0.62 1.38
C ASP A 127 -13.46 -0.47 1.61
N GLY A 128 -14.33 -0.26 2.61
CA GLY A 128 -15.39 -1.19 2.99
C GLY A 128 -14.93 -2.31 3.92
N SER A 129 -13.67 -2.38 4.31
CA SER A 129 -13.17 -3.42 5.22
C SER A 129 -13.73 -3.30 6.65
N VAL A 130 -14.27 -2.13 7.01
CA VAL A 130 -14.96 -1.90 8.28
C VAL A 130 -16.38 -1.36 8.00
N PRO A 131 -17.45 -2.07 8.39
CA PRO A 131 -18.84 -1.68 8.11
C PRO A 131 -19.23 -0.28 8.58
N SER A 132 -18.73 0.17 9.73
CA SER A 132 -18.97 1.52 10.26
C SER A 132 -18.25 2.64 9.49
N GLY A 133 -17.39 2.30 8.52
CA GLY A 133 -16.60 3.28 7.77
C GLY A 133 -15.41 3.85 8.56
N PHE A 134 -15.16 3.34 9.76
CA PHE A 134 -14.01 3.68 10.60
C PHE A 134 -13.63 2.53 11.53
N GLN A 135 -12.34 2.36 11.79
CA GLN A 135 -11.77 1.46 12.77
C GLN A 135 -11.67 2.19 14.12
N ARG A 136 -12.05 1.51 15.22
CA ARG A 136 -11.84 2.05 16.57
C ARG A 136 -10.42 1.72 17.03
N THR A 137 -9.71 2.75 17.48
CA THR A 137 -8.29 2.67 17.89
C THR A 137 -8.10 3.46 19.17
N ILE A 138 -7.32 2.91 20.11
CA ILE A 138 -6.96 3.51 21.40
C ILE A 138 -5.44 3.67 21.44
N LEU A 139 -4.95 4.88 21.68
CA LEU A 139 -3.53 5.11 21.95
C LEU A 139 -3.21 4.67 23.38
N ILE A 140 -2.35 3.66 23.53
CA ILE A 140 -2.03 3.03 24.83
C ILE A 140 -0.75 3.60 25.43
N GLY A 141 0.26 3.86 24.59
CA GLY A 141 1.53 4.39 25.07
C GLY A 141 2.31 5.10 23.98
N LEU A 142 3.17 6.03 24.40
CA LEU A 142 4.08 6.79 23.56
C LEU A 142 5.52 6.69 24.07
N LYS A 143 6.50 7.01 23.22
CA LYS A 143 7.91 7.21 23.60
C LYS A 143 8.54 6.03 24.37
N GLY A 144 8.33 4.82 23.88
CA GLY A 144 9.03 3.63 24.39
C GLY A 144 10.43 3.46 23.84
N GLU A 145 11.10 2.42 24.31
CA GLU A 145 12.40 1.98 23.82
C GLU A 145 12.52 0.45 23.76
N LEU A 146 13.30 -0.03 22.80
CA LEU A 146 13.75 -1.41 22.69
C LEU A 146 15.25 -1.43 22.46
N GLU A 147 15.98 -2.18 23.27
CA GLU A 147 17.44 -2.29 23.16
C GLU A 147 17.84 -3.47 22.27
N LEU A 148 18.65 -3.20 21.24
CA LEU A 148 19.29 -4.18 20.37
C LEU A 148 20.55 -4.75 21.02
N SER A 149 21.06 -5.85 20.47
CA SER A 149 22.17 -6.62 21.06
C SER A 149 23.50 -5.88 20.95
N ASN A 150 23.59 -4.91 20.03
CA ASN A 150 24.69 -3.97 19.90
C ASN A 150 24.60 -2.77 20.86
N GLY A 151 23.62 -2.75 21.77
CA GLY A 151 23.35 -1.65 22.72
C GLY A 151 22.60 -0.45 22.12
N LYS A 152 22.27 -0.47 20.83
CA LYS A 152 21.45 0.57 20.20
C LYS A 152 20.04 0.52 20.76
N LYS A 153 19.53 1.67 21.21
CA LYS A 153 18.15 1.84 21.63
C LYS A 153 17.31 2.34 20.47
N VAL A 154 16.34 1.54 20.05
CA VAL A 154 15.36 1.89 19.03
C VAL A 154 14.14 2.46 19.73
N ARG A 155 13.72 3.67 19.36
CA ARG A 155 12.47 4.23 19.91
C ARG A 155 11.24 3.49 19.40
N ILE A 156 10.30 3.25 20.29
CA ILE A 156 8.94 2.81 19.98
C ILE A 156 8.05 4.04 20.07
N ASP A 157 7.66 4.61 18.93
CA ASP A 157 6.97 5.90 18.89
C ASP A 157 5.58 5.80 19.53
N GLN A 158 4.84 4.74 19.19
CA GLN A 158 3.49 4.51 19.70
C GLN A 158 3.11 3.03 19.78
N LEU A 159 2.19 2.74 20.70
CA LEU A 159 1.49 1.48 20.83
C LEU A 159 -0.01 1.79 20.87
N CYS A 160 -0.76 1.18 19.95
CA CYS A 160 -2.21 1.30 19.89
C CYS A 160 -2.90 -0.05 20.14
N LEU A 161 -4.11 -0.02 20.70
CA LEU A 161 -5.03 -1.14 20.76
C LEU A 161 -6.22 -0.84 19.85
N GLU A 162 -6.48 -1.72 18.89
CA GLU A 162 -7.48 -1.49 17.85
C GLU A 162 -8.24 -2.76 17.44
N GLU A 163 -9.31 -2.55 16.68
CA GLU A 163 -10.08 -3.61 16.05
C GLU A 163 -9.42 -4.07 14.75
N ASP A 164 -9.27 -5.37 14.51
CA ASP A 164 -8.93 -5.82 13.15
C ASP A 164 -10.10 -5.61 12.18
N ALA A 165 -9.79 -5.50 10.90
CA ALA A 165 -10.76 -5.30 9.83
C ALA A 165 -11.36 -6.63 9.34
N ALA A 166 -12.52 -6.57 8.67
CA ALA A 166 -13.12 -7.72 8.02
C ALA A 166 -12.16 -8.35 6.98
N ARG A 167 -12.23 -9.67 6.77
CA ARG A 167 -11.36 -10.35 5.80
C ARG A 167 -11.98 -10.31 4.41
N LYS A 168 -11.20 -9.86 3.43
CA LYS A 168 -11.62 -9.81 2.02
C LYS A 168 -11.69 -11.23 1.46
N VAL A 169 -12.82 -11.59 0.88
CA VAL A 169 -13.07 -12.90 0.25
C VAL A 169 -12.91 -12.82 -1.26
N LYS A 170 -13.51 -11.79 -1.87
CA LYS A 170 -13.53 -11.60 -3.32
C LYS A 170 -13.57 -10.11 -3.65
N GLU A 171 -12.96 -9.74 -4.77
CA GLU A 171 -13.01 -8.40 -5.31
C GLU A 171 -13.19 -8.46 -6.83
N SER A 172 -14.09 -7.62 -7.35
CA SER A 172 -14.26 -7.34 -8.77
C SER A 172 -14.32 -5.82 -8.98
N GLU A 173 -14.53 -5.38 -10.22
CA GLU A 173 -14.70 -3.95 -10.51
C GLU A 173 -15.97 -3.37 -9.89
N GLU A 174 -17.04 -4.18 -9.80
CA GLU A 174 -18.37 -3.77 -9.35
C GLU A 174 -18.66 -4.05 -7.87
N GLU A 175 -18.03 -5.07 -7.30
CA GLU A 175 -18.34 -5.52 -5.93
C GLU A 175 -17.10 -6.00 -5.18
N VAL A 176 -17.15 -5.85 -3.85
CA VAL A 176 -16.18 -6.42 -2.92
C VAL A 176 -16.92 -7.16 -1.83
N VAL A 177 -16.46 -8.37 -1.50
CA VAL A 177 -17.06 -9.26 -0.51
C VAL A 177 -16.13 -9.40 0.68
N PHE A 178 -16.64 -9.11 1.88
CA PHE A 178 -15.92 -9.23 3.15
C PHE A 178 -16.66 -10.19 4.09
N ARG A 179 -15.92 -11.04 4.81
CA ARG A 179 -16.44 -11.76 5.98
C ARG A 179 -16.14 -10.98 7.24
N VAL A 180 -17.18 -10.75 8.05
CA VAL A 180 -17.07 -9.95 9.28
C VAL A 180 -16.53 -10.75 10.47
N ASP A 181 -16.40 -12.08 10.36
CA ASP A 181 -15.82 -12.94 11.40
C ASP A 181 -14.48 -12.45 11.98
N ARG A 182 -13.63 -11.80 11.18
CA ARG A 182 -12.39 -11.17 11.65
C ARG A 182 -12.55 -9.77 12.24
N LEU A 183 -13.58 -9.03 11.82
CA LEU A 183 -13.83 -7.66 12.29
C LEU A 183 -13.92 -7.63 13.81
N GLY A 184 -13.22 -6.71 14.46
CA GLY A 184 -13.31 -6.52 15.92
C GLY A 184 -12.43 -7.46 16.74
N ILE A 185 -11.68 -8.39 16.12
CA ILE A 185 -10.64 -9.14 16.85
C ILE A 185 -9.63 -8.11 17.42
N PRO A 186 -9.29 -8.14 18.72
CA PRO A 186 -8.37 -7.15 19.28
C PRO A 186 -6.98 -7.30 18.70
N LEU A 187 -6.34 -6.17 18.43
CA LEU A 187 -5.04 -6.11 17.81
C LEU A 187 -4.21 -5.00 18.45
N VAL A 188 -2.93 -5.25 18.66
CA VAL A 188 -1.97 -4.20 19.02
C VAL A 188 -1.16 -3.78 17.79
N GLU A 189 -1.05 -2.47 17.57
CA GLU A 189 -0.17 -1.85 16.58
C GLU A 189 1.05 -1.27 17.32
N ILE A 190 2.25 -1.74 16.97
CA ILE A 190 3.53 -1.25 17.51
C ILE A 190 4.27 -0.55 16.38
N THR A 191 4.54 0.75 16.53
CA THR A 191 5.30 1.53 15.54
C THR A 191 6.65 1.92 16.10
N THR A 192 7.73 1.63 15.38
CA THR A 192 9.09 2.09 15.73
C THR A 192 9.42 3.40 15.03
N ALA A 193 10.32 4.18 15.63
CA ALA A 193 10.97 5.27 14.92
C ALA A 193 11.78 4.74 13.72
N ALA A 194 11.99 5.62 12.73
CA ALA A 194 12.80 5.31 11.55
C ALA A 194 14.30 5.39 11.85
N GLU A 195 14.78 4.60 12.81
CA GLU A 195 16.16 4.65 13.33
C GLU A 195 16.99 3.40 12.99
N LEU A 196 16.40 2.41 12.33
CA LEU A 196 17.10 1.18 11.93
C LEU A 196 17.90 1.47 10.66
N GLU A 197 19.20 1.13 10.67
CA GLU A 197 20.18 1.57 9.67
C GLU A 197 20.76 0.41 8.86
N SER A 198 20.35 -0.83 9.14
CA SER A 198 20.73 -2.02 8.39
C SER A 198 19.62 -3.07 8.40
N PRO A 199 19.55 -3.98 7.40
CA PRO A 199 18.63 -5.10 7.42
C PRO A 199 18.78 -6.02 8.65
N ASP A 200 19.99 -6.13 9.20
CA ASP A 200 20.25 -6.94 10.38
C ASP A 200 19.62 -6.31 11.63
N GLU A 201 19.71 -4.99 11.78
CA GLU A 201 19.00 -4.26 12.86
C GLU A 201 17.48 -4.41 12.71
N VAL A 202 16.95 -4.34 11.49
CA VAL A 202 15.52 -4.52 11.21
C VAL A 202 15.05 -5.91 11.60
N LEU A 203 15.79 -6.94 11.18
CA LEU A 203 15.50 -8.32 11.52
C LEU A 203 15.55 -8.55 13.04
N GLU A 204 16.60 -8.07 13.70
CA GLU A 204 16.75 -8.20 15.14
C GLU A 204 15.60 -7.52 15.89
N CYS A 205 15.26 -6.28 15.51
CA CYS A 205 14.18 -5.52 16.10
C CYS A 205 12.83 -6.25 15.97
N ALA A 206 12.48 -6.69 14.76
CA ALA A 206 11.26 -7.44 14.49
C ALA A 206 11.19 -8.75 15.30
N LEU A 207 12.30 -9.51 15.36
CA LEU A 207 12.38 -10.76 16.12
C LEU A 207 12.25 -10.53 17.63
N LYS A 208 12.85 -9.47 18.17
CA LYS A 208 12.73 -9.09 19.58
C LYS A 208 11.30 -8.69 19.93
N ILE A 209 10.65 -7.86 19.11
CA ILE A 209 9.24 -7.50 19.31
C ILE A 209 8.37 -8.76 19.26
N GLY A 210 8.57 -9.63 18.26
CA GLY A 210 7.87 -10.90 18.16
C GLY A 210 8.10 -11.84 19.35
N ALA A 211 9.31 -11.87 19.90
CA ALA A 211 9.64 -12.64 21.10
C ALA A 211 8.92 -12.10 22.35
N ILE A 212 8.89 -10.78 22.54
CA ILE A 212 8.15 -10.11 23.61
C ILE A 212 6.66 -10.43 23.51
N LEU A 213 6.06 -10.25 22.33
CA LEU A 213 4.67 -10.57 22.06
C LEU A 213 4.36 -12.03 22.43
N ARG A 214 5.20 -12.98 22.00
CA ARG A 214 5.04 -14.40 22.36
C ARG A 214 5.21 -14.68 23.84
N ALA A 215 6.12 -13.98 24.52
CA ALA A 215 6.39 -14.16 25.94
C ALA A 215 5.18 -13.79 26.81
N THR A 216 4.31 -12.87 26.35
CA THR A 216 3.06 -12.56 27.05
C THR A 216 2.13 -13.79 27.18
N LYS A 217 2.20 -14.74 26.23
CA LYS A 217 1.23 -15.83 26.06
C LYS A 217 -0.22 -15.35 25.87
N ARG A 218 -0.41 -14.09 25.45
CA ARG A 218 -1.72 -13.44 25.25
C ARG A 218 -1.99 -13.05 23.79
N VAL A 219 -1.18 -13.57 22.86
CA VAL A 219 -1.26 -13.26 21.42
C VAL A 219 -1.66 -14.48 20.62
N LYS A 220 -2.47 -14.28 19.56
CA LYS A 220 -2.81 -15.35 18.64
C LYS A 220 -1.59 -15.84 17.88
N ARG A 221 -1.64 -17.11 17.48
CA ARG A 221 -0.58 -17.78 16.72
C ARG A 221 -1.17 -18.40 15.47
N GLY A 222 -0.35 -18.51 14.43
CA GLY A 222 -0.75 -19.06 13.14
C GLY A 222 -0.76 -18.00 12.04
N LEU A 223 -1.09 -18.44 10.83
CA LEU A 223 -1.08 -17.59 9.65
C LEU A 223 -2.10 -16.44 9.79
N GLY A 224 -1.69 -15.23 9.37
CA GLY A 224 -2.56 -14.05 9.36
C GLY A 224 -2.80 -13.40 10.73
N THR A 225 -2.16 -13.89 11.80
CA THR A 225 -2.29 -13.32 13.16
C THR A 225 -1.32 -12.17 13.43
N ILE A 226 -0.25 -12.05 12.64
CA ILE A 226 0.72 -10.97 12.67
C ILE A 226 0.88 -10.38 11.27
N ARG A 227 0.96 -9.05 11.18
CA ARG A 227 1.34 -8.30 9.98
C ARG A 227 2.50 -7.39 10.32
N GLN A 228 3.39 -7.20 9.35
CA GLN A 228 4.55 -6.35 9.51
C GLN A 228 4.69 -5.53 8.23
N ASP A 229 4.73 -4.21 8.39
CA ASP A 229 4.97 -3.26 7.33
C ASP A 229 6.31 -2.59 7.59
N ILE A 230 7.08 -2.36 6.53
CA ILE A 230 8.41 -1.73 6.63
C ILE A 230 8.41 -0.38 5.91
N ASN A 231 8.90 0.63 6.60
CA ASN A 231 8.98 2.00 6.12
C ASN A 231 10.43 2.33 5.81
N ILE A 232 10.79 2.43 4.53
CA ILE A 232 12.17 2.58 4.07
C ILE A 232 12.37 3.98 3.48
N SER A 233 13.50 4.61 3.79
CA SER A 233 13.97 5.81 3.12
C SER A 233 15.50 5.82 3.04
N ILE A 234 16.03 6.52 2.04
CA ILE A 234 17.46 6.82 1.88
C ILE A 234 17.69 8.33 1.80
N LYS A 235 18.95 8.75 1.88
CA LYS A 235 19.33 10.16 1.67
C LYS A 235 18.89 10.64 0.28
N GLU A 236 18.32 11.85 0.20
CA GLU A 236 17.71 12.41 -1.02
C GLU A 236 16.50 11.62 -1.57
N GLY A 237 16.10 10.54 -0.91
CA GLY A 237 14.94 9.74 -1.25
C GLY A 237 13.66 10.18 -0.54
N THR A 238 12.64 9.34 -0.65
CA THR A 238 11.33 9.53 0.00
C THR A 238 10.97 8.31 0.82
N ARG A 239 10.18 8.50 1.89
CA ARG A 239 9.64 7.37 2.66
C ARG A 239 8.72 6.54 1.78
N VAL A 240 9.00 5.24 1.71
CA VAL A 240 8.20 4.23 1.01
C VAL A 240 7.83 3.15 2.00
N GLU A 241 6.54 2.82 2.01
CA GLU A 241 5.97 1.78 2.86
C GLU A 241 5.77 0.51 2.04
N ILE A 242 6.39 -0.59 2.47
CA ILE A 242 6.17 -1.93 1.90
C ILE A 242 5.29 -2.70 2.88
N LYS A 243 4.05 -2.98 2.44
CA LYS A 243 3.04 -3.65 3.26
C LYS A 243 3.10 -5.17 3.16
N GLY A 244 2.72 -5.85 4.23
CA GLY A 244 2.48 -7.29 4.25
C GLY A 244 3.75 -8.12 4.17
N VAL A 245 4.83 -7.71 4.85
CA VAL A 245 6.07 -8.48 4.94
C VAL A 245 5.87 -9.65 5.89
N GLN A 246 5.50 -10.80 5.32
CA GLN A 246 5.13 -11.99 6.10
C GLN A 246 6.34 -12.65 6.77
N TYR A 247 7.49 -12.66 6.10
CA TYR A 247 8.63 -13.48 6.45
C TYR A 247 9.86 -12.60 6.77
N PRO A 248 10.51 -12.78 7.93
CA PRO A 248 11.67 -11.96 8.30
C PRO A 248 12.84 -12.05 7.31
N GLU A 249 13.02 -13.19 6.64
CA GLU A 249 14.02 -13.36 5.57
C GLU A 249 13.80 -12.44 4.36
N TRP A 250 12.60 -11.88 4.21
CA TRP A 250 12.30 -10.94 3.13
C TRP A 250 12.79 -9.51 3.44
N PHE A 251 13.10 -9.17 4.69
CA PHE A 251 13.52 -7.80 5.02
C PHE A 251 14.73 -7.35 4.19
N LYS A 252 15.79 -8.17 4.15
CA LYS A 252 17.00 -7.83 3.41
C LYS A 252 16.76 -7.62 1.90
N PRO A 253 16.20 -8.57 1.13
CA PRO A 253 15.99 -8.38 -0.30
C PRO A 253 15.01 -7.23 -0.61
N LEU A 254 14.00 -6.99 0.25
CA LEU A 254 13.09 -5.85 0.08
C LEU A 254 13.79 -4.52 0.31
N ILE A 255 14.60 -4.41 1.38
CA ILE A 255 15.38 -3.21 1.70
C ILE A 255 16.40 -2.93 0.59
N ASP A 256 17.18 -3.92 0.19
CA ASP A 256 18.18 -3.76 -0.88
C ASP A 256 17.54 -3.35 -2.20
N GLY A 257 16.40 -3.97 -2.53
CA GLY A 257 15.63 -3.66 -3.73
C GLY A 257 15.10 -2.23 -3.72
N GLU A 258 14.60 -1.76 -2.58
CA GLU A 258 14.08 -0.39 -2.44
C GLU A 258 15.20 0.67 -2.44
N ILE A 259 16.35 0.38 -1.81
CA ILE A 259 17.54 1.24 -1.91
C ILE A 259 17.94 1.42 -3.38
N MET A 260 18.07 0.32 -4.13
CA MET A 260 18.40 0.37 -5.56
C MET A 260 17.36 1.16 -6.34
N ARG A 261 16.07 0.94 -6.08
CA ARG A 261 14.97 1.67 -6.73
C ARG A 261 15.07 3.16 -6.48
N GLN A 262 15.25 3.60 -5.24
CA GLN A 262 15.35 5.02 -4.92
C GLN A 262 16.62 5.67 -5.49
N ILE A 263 17.77 5.01 -5.44
CA ILE A 263 19.02 5.52 -6.05
C ILE A 263 18.80 5.78 -7.55
N ASN A 264 18.28 4.79 -8.28
CA ASN A 264 18.07 4.93 -9.72
C ASN A 264 17.02 6.00 -10.06
N LEU A 265 15.99 6.17 -9.24
CA LEU A 265 15.02 7.25 -9.40
C LEU A 265 15.63 8.64 -9.13
N ILE A 266 16.52 8.76 -8.15
CA ILE A 266 17.26 10.01 -7.89
C ILE A 266 18.17 10.34 -9.08
N GLU A 267 18.83 9.35 -9.67
CA GLU A 267 19.64 9.53 -10.89
C GLU A 267 18.79 9.98 -12.07
N ILE A 268 17.64 9.35 -12.29
CA ILE A 268 16.66 9.77 -13.31
C ILE A 268 16.21 11.22 -13.05
N ALA A 269 15.89 11.58 -11.80
CA ALA A 269 15.48 12.94 -11.47
C ALA A 269 16.60 13.97 -11.76
N LYS A 270 17.86 13.63 -11.48
CA LYS A 270 19.04 14.46 -11.80
C LYS A 270 19.21 14.64 -13.30
N GLU A 271 19.02 13.58 -14.07
CA GLU A 271 19.05 13.63 -15.55
C GLU A 271 17.89 14.41 -16.14
N MET A 272 16.66 14.23 -15.63
CA MET A 272 15.51 15.03 -16.07
C MET A 272 15.76 16.52 -15.84
N LYS A 273 16.36 16.88 -14.70
CA LYS A 273 16.75 18.25 -14.38
C LYS A 273 17.85 18.77 -15.31
N SER A 274 18.87 17.96 -15.63
CA SER A 274 19.94 18.36 -16.55
C SER A 274 19.45 18.54 -17.99
N ARG A 275 18.43 17.75 -18.41
CA ARG A 275 17.73 17.90 -19.69
C ARG A 275 16.74 19.08 -19.72
N GLY A 276 16.53 19.76 -18.59
CA GLY A 276 15.65 20.92 -18.48
C GLY A 276 14.16 20.59 -18.59
N ILE A 277 13.76 19.35 -18.29
CA ILE A 277 12.37 18.90 -18.39
C ILE A 277 11.54 19.56 -17.28
N SER A 278 10.48 20.28 -17.65
CA SER A 278 9.54 20.89 -16.71
C SER A 278 8.15 20.25 -16.77
N ALA A 279 7.37 20.38 -15.70
CA ALA A 279 5.99 19.90 -15.68
C ALA A 279 5.11 20.59 -16.74
N ASN A 280 5.37 21.87 -17.04
CA ASN A 280 4.65 22.62 -18.05
C ASN A 280 4.88 22.07 -19.46
N ASP A 281 6.07 21.52 -19.75
CA ASP A 281 6.36 20.90 -21.05
C ASP A 281 5.50 19.66 -21.28
N ILE A 282 5.05 18.99 -20.21
CA ILE A 282 4.22 17.78 -20.29
C ILE A 282 2.74 18.16 -20.31
N ILE A 283 2.32 19.09 -19.44
CA ILE A 283 0.90 19.49 -19.31
C ILE A 283 0.37 20.15 -20.59
N ASN A 284 1.24 20.84 -21.33
CA ASN A 284 0.86 21.52 -22.57
C ASN A 284 0.77 20.59 -23.80
N GLU A 285 1.24 19.34 -23.68
CA GLU A 285 1.17 18.36 -24.76
C GLU A 285 -0.24 17.80 -24.90
N LYS A 286 -0.71 17.70 -26.14
CA LYS A 286 -2.04 17.17 -26.46
C LYS A 286 -1.91 15.71 -26.88
N SER A 287 -2.82 14.88 -26.40
CA SER A 287 -2.97 13.53 -26.93
C SER A 287 -3.50 13.56 -28.36
N ILE A 288 -3.06 12.61 -29.18
CA ILE A 288 -3.43 12.47 -30.59
C ILE A 288 -4.01 11.08 -30.79
N ASP A 289 -5.15 10.98 -31.48
CA ASP A 289 -5.71 9.71 -31.91
C ASP A 289 -4.84 9.10 -33.02
N VAL A 290 -4.19 7.99 -32.69
CA VAL A 290 -3.30 7.23 -33.56
C VAL A 290 -3.87 5.86 -33.93
N THR A 291 -5.17 5.65 -33.73
CA THR A 291 -5.86 4.37 -34.02
C THR A 291 -5.63 3.91 -35.46
N HIS A 292 -5.55 4.85 -36.39
CA HIS A 292 -5.29 4.59 -37.80
C HIS A 292 -3.93 3.94 -38.08
N ILE A 293 -2.91 4.18 -37.24
CA ILE A 293 -1.57 3.59 -37.37
C ILE A 293 -1.63 2.08 -37.10
N PHE A 294 -2.48 1.66 -36.17
CA PHE A 294 -2.53 0.30 -35.67
C PHE A 294 -3.55 -0.61 -36.35
N LYS A 295 -4.23 -0.18 -37.43
CA LYS A 295 -5.22 -1.00 -38.14
C LYS A 295 -4.67 -2.34 -38.65
N GLY A 296 -3.38 -2.36 -39.02
CA GLY A 296 -2.66 -3.54 -39.50
C GLY A 296 -1.68 -4.14 -38.50
N THR A 297 -1.71 -3.72 -37.24
CA THR A 297 -0.72 -4.12 -36.24
C THR A 297 -0.75 -5.61 -35.96
N LYS A 298 0.39 -6.23 -35.62
CA LYS A 298 0.41 -7.63 -35.15
C LYS A 298 0.11 -7.73 -33.65
N ALA A 299 -0.01 -6.60 -32.94
CA ALA A 299 -0.38 -6.52 -31.54
C ALA A 299 -1.86 -6.91 -31.33
N LYS A 300 -2.11 -8.18 -31.01
CA LYS A 300 -3.47 -8.75 -30.85
C LYS A 300 -4.35 -7.99 -29.86
N PHE A 301 -3.78 -7.45 -28.79
CA PHE A 301 -4.54 -6.71 -27.78
C PHE A 301 -5.03 -5.35 -28.30
N ILE A 302 -4.24 -4.67 -29.15
CA ILE A 302 -4.67 -3.43 -29.81
C ILE A 302 -5.76 -3.73 -30.84
N GLN A 303 -5.58 -4.77 -31.66
CA GLN A 303 -6.59 -5.20 -32.62
C GLN A 303 -7.94 -5.48 -31.93
N LYS A 304 -7.92 -6.18 -30.80
CA LYS A 304 -9.11 -6.48 -30.01
C LYS A 304 -9.77 -5.22 -29.46
N ALA A 305 -9.00 -4.30 -28.89
CA ALA A 305 -9.50 -3.02 -28.39
C ALA A 305 -10.20 -2.23 -29.50
N ILE A 306 -9.55 -2.09 -30.66
CA ILE A 306 -10.12 -1.39 -31.83
C ILE A 306 -11.41 -2.07 -32.31
N SER A 307 -11.48 -3.41 -32.34
CA SER A 307 -12.71 -4.10 -32.76
C SER A 307 -13.85 -3.96 -31.75
N GLN A 308 -13.55 -3.58 -30.50
CA GLN A 308 -14.53 -3.26 -29.45
C GLN A 308 -14.95 -1.78 -29.46
N GLY A 309 -14.43 -0.98 -30.40
CA GLY A 309 -14.72 0.45 -30.50
C GLY A 309 -13.84 1.35 -29.62
N GLU A 310 -12.82 0.78 -28.97
CA GLU A 310 -11.82 1.55 -28.22
C GLU A 310 -10.84 2.25 -29.16
N LYS A 311 -10.18 3.29 -28.66
CA LYS A 311 -9.23 4.11 -29.40
C LYS A 311 -7.81 3.94 -28.86
N VAL A 312 -6.85 4.33 -29.68
CA VAL A 312 -5.43 4.39 -29.33
C VAL A 312 -4.97 5.83 -29.36
N TYR A 313 -4.56 6.35 -28.20
CA TYR A 313 -4.05 7.71 -28.07
C TYR A 313 -2.54 7.69 -27.82
N ALA A 314 -1.82 8.59 -28.50
CA ALA A 314 -0.41 8.84 -28.28
C ALA A 314 -0.20 10.21 -27.63
N LEU A 315 0.77 10.31 -26.72
CA LEU A 315 1.20 11.54 -26.07
C LEU A 315 2.73 11.61 -26.14
N LYS A 316 3.25 12.76 -26.58
CA LYS A 316 4.68 13.04 -26.53
C LYS A 316 5.09 13.42 -25.10
N LEU A 317 6.20 12.88 -24.63
CA LEU A 317 6.91 13.27 -23.43
C LEU A 317 8.25 13.92 -23.81
N PRO A 318 8.31 15.26 -23.87
CA PRO A 318 9.52 15.97 -24.28
C PRO A 318 10.71 15.67 -23.36
N GLY A 319 11.86 15.32 -23.94
CA GLY A 319 13.09 15.03 -23.18
C GLY A 319 13.15 13.66 -22.50
N PHE A 320 12.10 12.84 -22.60
CA PHE A 320 12.05 11.51 -21.95
C PHE A 320 12.73 10.38 -22.74
N GLY A 321 13.39 10.66 -23.88
CA GLY A 321 14.03 9.65 -24.70
C GLY A 321 14.99 8.77 -23.88
N GLY A 322 14.71 7.46 -23.83
CA GLY A 322 15.47 6.47 -23.09
C GLY A 322 15.29 6.50 -21.56
N ILE A 323 14.46 7.40 -21.00
CA ILE A 323 14.24 7.52 -19.55
C ILE A 323 13.26 6.46 -19.04
N LEU A 324 12.15 6.23 -19.74
CA LEU A 324 11.16 5.24 -19.32
C LEU A 324 11.70 3.81 -19.46
N GLY A 325 12.64 3.60 -20.39
CA GLY A 325 13.34 2.34 -20.59
C GLY A 325 14.36 1.96 -19.50
N LYS A 326 14.78 2.90 -18.63
CA LYS A 326 15.81 2.64 -17.62
C LYS A 326 15.34 1.64 -16.57
N GLU A 327 16.19 0.67 -16.27
CA GLU A 327 15.96 -0.29 -15.19
C GLU A 327 16.21 0.39 -13.84
N ILE A 328 15.20 0.41 -12.98
CA ILE A 328 15.27 1.00 -11.64
C ILE A 328 15.45 -0.05 -10.54
N GLN A 329 15.04 -1.28 -10.81
CA GLN A 329 15.19 -2.43 -9.94
C GLN A 329 15.21 -3.67 -10.84
N LYS A 330 15.79 -4.78 -10.38
CA LYS A 330 15.87 -6.02 -11.17
C LYS A 330 14.54 -6.36 -11.84
N ASN A 331 14.51 -6.42 -13.17
CA ASN A 331 13.34 -6.68 -14.01
C ASN A 331 12.21 -5.63 -13.91
N ARG A 332 12.49 -4.42 -13.44
CA ARG A 332 11.52 -3.30 -13.32
C ARG A 332 12.13 -2.04 -13.91
N ARG A 333 11.48 -1.51 -14.95
CA ARG A 333 11.85 -0.24 -15.59
C ARG A 333 11.05 0.92 -15.04
N PHE A 334 11.53 2.15 -15.23
CA PHE A 334 10.83 3.36 -14.81
C PHE A 334 9.43 3.50 -15.44
N GLY A 335 9.27 3.09 -16.70
CA GLY A 335 7.97 3.05 -17.38
C GLY A 335 6.93 2.17 -16.67
N LYS A 336 7.36 1.18 -15.87
CA LYS A 336 6.46 0.35 -15.08
C LYS A 336 5.77 1.14 -13.95
N GLU A 337 6.46 2.10 -13.34
CA GLU A 337 5.89 3.00 -12.31
C GLU A 337 4.74 3.82 -12.91
N PHE A 338 4.92 4.29 -14.15
CA PHE A 338 3.87 5.02 -14.89
C PHE A 338 2.68 4.11 -15.19
N ALA A 339 2.92 2.91 -15.71
CA ALA A 339 1.86 1.95 -16.04
C ALA A 339 1.01 1.58 -14.82
N GLU A 340 1.64 1.33 -13.66
CA GLU A 340 0.94 1.02 -12.41
C GLU A 340 0.10 2.22 -11.92
N ARG A 341 0.62 3.44 -12.03
CA ARG A 341 -0.13 4.64 -11.66
C ARG A 341 -1.34 4.87 -12.57
N VAL A 342 -1.19 4.70 -13.89
CA VAL A 342 -2.29 4.81 -14.86
C VAL A 342 -3.37 3.78 -14.55
N LYS A 343 -3.00 2.53 -14.33
CA LYS A 343 -3.95 1.47 -13.96
C LYS A 343 -4.75 1.82 -12.71
N VAL A 344 -4.08 2.34 -11.68
CA VAL A 344 -4.72 2.70 -10.41
C VAL A 344 -5.59 3.95 -10.51
N ILE A 345 -5.29 4.90 -11.40
CA ILE A 345 -6.08 6.14 -11.58
C ILE A 345 -7.28 5.91 -12.50
N THR A 346 -7.08 5.20 -13.61
CA THR A 346 -8.02 5.14 -14.74
C THR A 346 -8.73 3.80 -14.88
N GLY A 347 -8.19 2.73 -14.30
CA GLY A 347 -8.66 1.36 -14.54
C GLY A 347 -8.09 0.72 -15.82
N LEU A 348 -7.40 1.49 -16.67
CA LEU A 348 -6.80 0.97 -17.90
C LEU A 348 -5.67 -0.03 -17.62
N ALA A 349 -5.34 -0.85 -18.62
CA ALA A 349 -4.33 -1.90 -18.46
C ALA A 349 -2.91 -1.36 -18.15
N GLY A 350 -2.60 -0.14 -18.61
CA GLY A 350 -1.31 0.53 -18.41
C GLY A 350 -0.97 1.46 -19.57
N ILE A 351 0.33 1.59 -19.85
CA ILE A 351 0.86 2.35 -20.97
C ILE A 351 1.82 1.49 -21.80
N ILE A 352 2.05 1.90 -23.04
CA ILE A 352 3.14 1.43 -23.90
C ILE A 352 4.03 2.63 -24.19
N HIS A 353 5.34 2.47 -24.33
CA HIS A 353 6.21 3.61 -24.64
C HIS A 353 7.32 3.29 -25.65
N THR A 354 7.81 4.29 -26.37
CA THR A 354 8.78 4.06 -27.46
C THR A 354 10.11 3.46 -27.01
N ASP A 355 10.53 3.66 -25.75
CA ASP A 355 11.77 3.07 -25.21
C ASP A 355 11.72 1.54 -25.08
N GLU A 356 10.54 0.93 -25.04
CA GLU A 356 10.37 -0.53 -25.02
C GLU A 356 10.03 -1.12 -26.39
N LEU A 357 9.81 -0.27 -27.41
CA LEU A 357 9.51 -0.69 -28.77
C LEU A 357 10.81 -0.82 -29.60
N PRO A 358 10.90 -1.82 -30.49
CA PRO A 358 9.82 -2.64 -31.03
C PRO A 358 9.55 -3.87 -30.14
N ALA A 359 8.30 -4.03 -29.72
CA ALA A 359 7.87 -5.13 -28.85
C ALA A 359 6.35 -5.34 -28.96
N TYR A 360 5.84 -6.40 -28.32
CA TYR A 360 4.40 -6.69 -28.20
C TYR A 360 3.63 -6.83 -29.52
N GLY A 361 4.34 -7.11 -30.62
CA GLY A 361 3.76 -7.18 -31.97
C GLY A 361 3.62 -5.82 -32.66
N ILE A 362 4.20 -4.77 -32.09
CA ILE A 362 4.34 -3.44 -32.71
C ILE A 362 5.69 -3.39 -33.43
N SER A 363 5.65 -3.06 -34.72
CA SER A 363 6.77 -2.97 -35.63
C SER A 363 7.56 -1.66 -35.48
N GLU A 364 8.80 -1.66 -35.99
CA GLU A 364 9.59 -0.44 -36.12
C GLU A 364 8.92 0.60 -37.02
N GLU A 365 8.18 0.19 -38.04
CA GLU A 365 7.44 1.13 -38.89
C GLU A 365 6.35 1.87 -38.11
N GLU A 366 5.60 1.15 -37.28
CA GLU A 366 4.57 1.74 -36.41
C GLU A 366 5.20 2.67 -35.36
N LYS A 367 6.32 2.26 -34.76
CA LYS A 367 7.09 3.10 -33.84
C LYS A 367 7.53 4.41 -34.51
N ASN A 368 8.06 4.36 -35.73
CA ASN A 368 8.48 5.55 -36.46
C ASN A 368 7.30 6.48 -36.77
N LYS A 369 6.15 5.92 -37.17
CA LYS A 369 4.92 6.70 -37.39
C LYS A 369 4.43 7.42 -36.13
N LEU A 370 4.61 6.82 -34.94
CA LEU A 370 4.26 7.48 -33.68
C LEU A 370 5.06 8.77 -33.48
N PHE A 371 6.37 8.74 -33.73
CA PHE A 371 7.22 9.94 -33.66
C PHE A 371 6.78 11.00 -34.67
N ASP A 372 6.51 10.59 -35.91
CA ASP A 372 6.14 11.51 -36.99
C ASP A 372 4.80 12.21 -36.69
N VAL A 373 3.78 11.48 -36.23
CA VAL A 373 2.45 12.04 -35.92
C VAL A 373 2.46 12.94 -34.68
N THR A 374 3.25 12.57 -33.66
CA THR A 374 3.39 13.37 -32.43
C THR A 374 4.38 14.51 -32.56
N ARG A 375 5.08 14.63 -33.72
CA ARG A 375 6.18 15.58 -33.94
C ARG A 375 7.24 15.49 -32.83
N ALA A 376 7.50 14.28 -32.37
CA ALA A 376 8.46 13.98 -31.33
C ALA A 376 9.83 13.70 -31.95
N ASP A 377 10.88 14.21 -31.30
CA ASP A 377 12.25 13.90 -31.67
C ASP A 377 12.59 12.46 -31.27
N ARG A 378 13.13 11.66 -32.20
CA ARG A 378 13.37 10.22 -32.02
C ARG A 378 14.46 9.91 -31.00
N GLU A 379 15.38 10.84 -30.76
CA GLU A 379 16.50 10.67 -29.83
C GLU A 379 16.22 11.34 -28.49
N ARG A 380 15.55 12.50 -28.52
CA ARG A 380 15.34 13.32 -27.33
C ARG A 380 14.04 13.00 -26.59
N ASP A 381 12.98 12.65 -27.31
CA ASP A 381 11.63 12.51 -26.74
C ASP A 381 11.21 11.05 -26.61
N CYS A 382 10.19 10.81 -25.78
CA CYS A 382 9.52 9.51 -25.69
C CYS A 382 8.06 9.67 -26.07
N VAL A 383 7.47 8.72 -26.80
CA VAL A 383 6.03 8.71 -27.06
C VAL A 383 5.40 7.60 -26.24
N VAL A 384 4.37 7.97 -25.48
CA VAL A 384 3.56 7.06 -24.69
C VAL A 384 2.24 6.82 -25.41
N VAL A 385 1.79 5.57 -25.42
CA VAL A 385 0.56 5.11 -26.04
C VAL A 385 -0.34 4.49 -24.99
N VAL A 386 -1.61 4.85 -25.03
CA VAL A 386 -2.67 4.31 -24.18
C VAL A 386 -3.78 3.75 -25.06
N VAL A 387 -4.33 2.61 -24.66
CA VAL A 387 -5.41 1.92 -25.35
C VAL A 387 -6.58 1.79 -24.39
N GLY A 388 -7.76 2.25 -24.82
CA GLY A 388 -8.98 2.17 -24.01
C GLY A 388 -10.14 2.97 -24.60
N PRO A 389 -11.28 3.00 -23.89
CA PRO A 389 -12.38 3.90 -24.21
C PRO A 389 -11.94 5.37 -24.22
N GLU A 390 -12.57 6.18 -25.07
CA GLU A 390 -12.46 7.66 -25.05
C GLU A 390 -13.02 8.23 -23.75
#